data_AF-A0AAU6E7N2-F1
#
_entry.id   AF-A0AAU6E7N2-F1
#
_cell.length_a   1.000
_cell.length_b   1.000
_cell.length_c   1.000
_cell.angle_alpha   90.00
_cell.angle_beta   90.00
_cell.angle_gamma   90.00
#
_symmetry.space_group_name_H-M   'P 1'
#
loop_
_entity.id
_entity.type
_entity.pdbx_description
1 polymer ?
#
loop_
_entity_poly.entity_id
_entity_poly.type
_entity_poly.pdbx_seq_one_letter_code
_entity_poly.pdbx_strand_id
1 'polypeptide(L)'
;MPLPGLDPAPRNGGACGVRKQALGGGHTLRVRPRTGGLAAIRAKLDDEDPYRAWSNFTFTTRSGRQYEVDLLIIGRGGIYLLELKHWSGWITGDHQTWFHNGKAEDNPRILADSKAKHFKQLLIDAGGRDLPFVHAGVVLHQPTTEVRLTDRGRHGVYRIDGQGPDGLAELIGDELAVTPGNPRNVVDHRRSVMLARLIDRAGVRPSVRHRRVGNLELADTPLAEGPGWQDYLAKHPMLDSARRVRFYLVDRTVSDEERGATVRAAKREFVTLENVNHPGIARAIEFYEHDRGPAVVFDHDATEVRLDHFLMQKAGELSVDDRIRLVRTLANTLRHTHSRRLVHRRLSPLSIFVRTLARGRYGARVRDWHTAGRLIPGSPGHGSYAAGTRTLEAMTDQAAHGYIAPETFHNLDADPILADVFGLGSVSFLIFTGNAPAGSSEELQQRLTRERGLDVGVELDGASQAMIDLVRNATAGDVDLRTESAEKFTQELENLIQEIFLREGVAQQVDPLEATPGSTIGTLERPGRFEVVQRLGQGSTALALLVKDPEHGPAVLKVALDEDGARRRLLDESEVLQLAREPRIARGLEGPLLVGGCCWRTPAGGAWRP
;
A
#
# COMPACT_ATOMS: atom_id res chain seq x y z
N MET A 1 -15.63 59.90 -56.32
CA MET A 1 -15.58 61.25 -55.72
C MET A 1 -16.85 61.46 -54.89
N PRO A 2 -16.84 62.09 -53.71
CA PRO A 2 -15.97 61.91 -52.51
C PRO A 2 -16.80 61.66 -51.20
N LEU A 3 -16.35 60.76 -50.29
CA LEU A 3 -15.81 60.98 -48.90
C LEU A 3 -16.86 60.96 -47.74
N PRO A 4 -16.50 60.67 -46.45
CA PRO A 4 -15.40 59.86 -45.89
C PRO A 4 -15.72 59.01 -44.60
N GLY A 5 -14.88 58.00 -44.33
CA GLY A 5 -14.23 57.76 -43.03
C GLY A 5 -14.96 56.98 -41.91
N LEU A 6 -14.57 55.71 -41.67
CA LEU A 6 -14.59 55.05 -40.35
C LEU A 6 -13.68 53.81 -40.39
N ASP A 7 -12.57 53.85 -39.64
CA ASP A 7 -11.65 52.74 -39.39
C ASP A 7 -12.32 51.61 -38.57
N PRO A 8 -12.03 50.32 -38.85
CA PRO A 8 -12.40 49.22 -37.96
C PRO A 8 -11.35 49.03 -36.83
N ALA A 9 -11.86 48.96 -35.60
CA ALA A 9 -11.13 48.71 -34.36
C ALA A 9 -10.29 47.40 -34.38
N PRO A 10 -9.13 47.35 -33.68
CA PRO A 10 -8.30 46.16 -33.60
C PRO A 10 -8.91 45.08 -32.68
N ARG A 11 -8.65 43.82 -33.07
CA ARG A 11 -9.06 42.58 -32.39
C ARG A 11 -8.49 42.52 -30.96
N ASN A 12 -9.36 42.28 -29.98
CA ASN A 12 -9.00 41.98 -28.59
C ASN A 12 -8.34 40.58 -28.49
N GLY A 13 -7.01 40.54 -28.60
CA GLY A 13 -6.17 39.47 -28.07
C GLY A 13 -5.69 39.84 -26.67
N GLY A 14 -6.44 39.45 -25.63
CA GLY A 14 -6.09 39.71 -24.24
C GLY A 14 -5.12 38.67 -23.67
N ALA A 15 -3.84 38.76 -24.02
CA ALA A 15 -2.76 38.14 -23.26
C ALA A 15 -2.47 39.01 -22.02
N CYS A 16 -2.89 38.59 -20.83
CA CYS A 16 -2.53 39.29 -19.59
C CYS A 16 -1.18 38.75 -19.08
N GLY A 17 -0.10 39.28 -19.64
CA GLY A 17 1.22 39.26 -19.03
C GLY A 17 1.42 40.53 -18.21
N VAL A 18 1.82 40.39 -16.95
CA VAL A 18 2.36 41.50 -16.15
C VAL A 18 3.78 41.18 -15.71
N ARG A 19 4.72 41.85 -16.36
CA ARG A 19 6.08 42.23 -15.92
C ARG A 19 6.18 43.73 -16.26
N LYS A 20 6.84 44.65 -15.55
CA LYS A 20 7.78 44.66 -14.43
C LYS A 20 7.96 46.15 -14.03
N GLN A 21 8.33 46.43 -12.78
CA GLN A 21 9.11 47.55 -12.21
C GLN A 21 8.43 48.12 -10.96
N ALA A 22 9.12 48.40 -9.85
CA ALA A 22 10.49 48.88 -9.73
C ALA A 22 11.37 48.12 -8.71
N LEU A 23 12.67 48.31 -8.86
CA LEU A 23 13.75 47.85 -7.99
C LEU A 23 13.63 48.50 -6.60
N GLY A 24 13.35 47.68 -5.59
CA GLY A 24 13.42 48.00 -4.17
C GLY A 24 13.22 46.68 -3.42
N GLY A 25 14.16 46.30 -2.57
CA GLY A 25 14.14 45.02 -1.86
C GLY A 25 12.86 44.88 -1.03
N GLY A 26 12.12 43.79 -1.27
CA GLY A 26 10.85 43.51 -0.59
C GLY A 26 10.13 42.37 -1.27
N HIS A 27 10.62 41.13 -1.10
CA HIS A 27 9.85 39.95 -1.49
C HIS A 27 8.84 39.64 -0.38
N THR A 28 7.73 40.39 -0.38
CA THR A 28 6.58 40.26 0.53
C THR A 28 5.78 38.99 0.23
N LEU A 29 5.24 38.36 1.27
CA LEU A 29 4.48 37.10 1.28
C LEU A 29 3.57 36.89 0.04
N ARG A 30 3.89 35.91 -0.81
CA ARG A 30 2.99 35.43 -1.88
C ARG A 30 2.12 34.27 -1.39
N VAL A 31 1.30 34.51 -0.38
CA VAL A 31 0.24 33.58 0.03
C VAL A 31 -1.06 34.03 -0.63
N ARG A 32 -1.58 33.25 -1.59
CA ARG A 32 -2.94 33.47 -2.10
C ARG A 32 -3.93 33.05 -1.00
N PRO A 33 -4.88 33.92 -0.58
CA PRO A 33 -5.81 33.55 0.48
C PRO A 33 -6.94 32.67 -0.08
N ARG A 34 -7.06 31.43 0.40
CA ARG A 34 -8.35 30.70 0.55
C ARG A 34 -8.27 29.72 1.74
N THR A 35 -9.26 29.86 2.64
CA THR A 35 -9.72 29.02 3.77
C THR A 35 -8.74 28.14 4.57
N GLY A 36 -8.75 28.29 5.91
CA GLY A 36 -8.16 27.34 6.86
C GLY A 36 -6.74 27.68 7.35
N GLY A 37 -5.92 26.65 7.61
CA GLY A 37 -4.63 26.72 8.32
C GLY A 37 -3.60 27.71 7.74
N LEU A 38 -3.54 27.87 6.40
CA LEU A 38 -2.63 28.85 5.77
C LEU A 38 -2.92 30.30 6.20
N ALA A 39 -4.20 30.64 6.41
CA ALA A 39 -4.59 31.96 6.89
C ALA A 39 -4.19 32.18 8.35
N ALA A 40 -4.31 31.14 9.19
CA ALA A 40 -3.88 31.17 10.58
C ALA A 40 -2.37 31.35 10.72
N ILE A 41 -1.57 30.66 9.90
CA ILE A 41 -0.11 30.80 9.88
C ILE A 41 0.28 32.20 9.40
N ARG A 42 -0.32 32.67 8.30
CA ARG A 42 -0.07 34.03 7.78
C ARG A 42 -0.37 35.12 8.81
N ALA A 43 -1.43 34.97 9.60
CA ALA A 43 -1.82 35.96 10.60
C ALA A 43 -0.82 36.07 11.77
N LYS A 44 0.01 35.05 11.99
CA LYS A 44 0.99 35.01 13.08
C LYS A 44 2.44 35.18 12.63
N LEU A 45 2.71 35.12 11.32
CA LEU A 45 4.05 35.31 10.79
C LEU A 45 4.30 36.80 10.53
N ASP A 46 5.36 37.35 11.11
CA ASP A 46 5.74 38.74 10.90
C ASP A 46 6.14 38.97 9.43
N ASP A 47 5.68 40.08 8.84
CA ASP A 47 6.07 40.51 7.48
C ASP A 47 7.40 41.28 7.54
N GLU A 48 8.41 40.63 8.09
CA GLU A 48 9.74 41.18 8.37
C GLU A 48 10.84 40.22 7.90
N ASP A 49 12.03 40.74 7.59
CA ASP A 49 13.15 39.87 7.28
C ASP A 49 13.64 39.10 8.53
N PRO A 50 14.06 37.82 8.39
CA PRO A 50 14.31 37.08 7.15
C PRO A 50 13.11 36.29 6.62
N TYR A 51 11.90 36.50 7.14
CA TYR A 51 10.76 35.62 6.88
C TYR A 51 10.26 35.70 5.44
N ARG A 52 10.08 34.54 4.81
CA ARG A 52 9.48 34.41 3.45
C ARG A 52 8.65 33.15 3.38
N ALA A 53 7.56 33.17 2.61
CA ALA A 53 6.71 31.98 2.46
C ALA A 53 6.24 31.75 1.01
N TRP A 54 6.15 30.47 0.64
CA TRP A 54 5.57 29.95 -0.60
C TRP A 54 4.49 28.94 -0.23
N SER A 55 3.38 28.91 -0.96
CA SER A 55 2.29 27.96 -0.71
C SER A 55 1.81 27.32 -2.01
N ASN A 56 1.25 26.12 -1.91
CA ASN A 56 0.61 25.39 -3.01
C ASN A 56 1.50 25.31 -4.26
N PHE A 57 2.72 24.84 -4.08
CA PHE A 57 3.66 24.69 -5.18
C PHE A 57 4.07 23.23 -5.34
N THR A 58 4.56 22.94 -6.53
CA THR A 58 5.13 21.63 -6.86
C THR A 58 6.59 21.78 -7.22
N PHE A 59 7.39 20.78 -6.86
CA PHE A 59 8.72 20.62 -7.39
C PHE A 59 8.93 19.21 -7.92
N THR A 60 9.84 19.09 -8.88
CA THR A 60 10.20 17.82 -9.49
C THR A 60 11.68 17.60 -9.32
N THR A 61 12.06 16.45 -8.76
CA THR A 61 13.48 16.09 -8.62
C THR A 61 14.08 15.74 -9.97
N ARG A 62 15.42 15.68 -10.06
CA ARG A 62 16.11 15.18 -11.25
C ARG A 62 15.70 13.75 -11.64
N SER A 63 15.36 12.92 -10.64
CA SER A 63 14.82 11.57 -10.83
C SER A 63 13.38 11.53 -11.35
N GLY A 64 12.68 12.66 -11.45
CA GLY A 64 11.29 12.71 -11.90
C GLY A 64 10.25 12.53 -10.78
N ARG A 65 10.66 12.42 -9.50
CA ARG A 65 9.72 12.47 -8.37
C ARG A 65 9.02 13.81 -8.38
N GLN A 66 7.71 13.79 -8.21
CA GLN A 66 6.95 15.01 -8.05
C GLN A 66 6.44 15.11 -6.61
N TYR A 67 6.58 16.29 -6.02
CA TYR A 67 6.07 16.59 -4.70
C TYR A 67 5.26 17.88 -4.76
N GLU A 68 4.08 17.84 -4.16
CA GLU A 68 3.30 19.02 -3.81
C GLU A 68 3.63 19.41 -2.37
N VAL A 69 3.75 20.72 -2.14
CA VAL A 69 4.06 21.29 -0.84
C VAL A 69 3.01 22.34 -0.52
N ASP A 70 2.33 22.16 0.60
CA ASP A 70 1.27 23.08 1.05
C ASP A 70 1.87 24.43 1.46
N LEU A 71 2.97 24.40 2.23
CA LEU A 71 3.64 25.59 2.73
C LEU A 71 5.14 25.39 2.91
N LEU A 72 5.92 26.36 2.45
CA LEU A 72 7.36 26.50 2.70
C LEU A 72 7.60 27.85 3.37
N ILE A 73 8.34 27.87 4.47
CA ILE A 73 8.71 29.08 5.19
C ILE A 73 10.23 29.14 5.30
N ILE A 74 10.83 30.29 5.04
CA ILE A 74 12.17 30.64 5.49
C ILE A 74 12.01 31.39 6.80
N GLY A 75 12.64 30.89 7.87
CA GLY A 75 12.75 31.56 9.16
C GLY A 75 14.21 31.80 9.53
N ARG A 76 14.47 32.41 10.69
CA ARG A 76 15.82 32.56 11.26
C ARG A 76 16.49 31.20 11.48
N GLY A 77 15.68 30.20 11.83
CA GLY A 77 16.08 28.82 12.09
C GLY A 77 16.51 28.00 10.87
N GLY A 78 16.11 28.40 9.66
CA GLY A 78 16.33 27.63 8.44
C GLY A 78 15.14 27.66 7.49
N ILE A 79 14.94 26.56 6.75
CA ILE A 79 13.83 26.38 5.82
C ILE A 79 12.88 25.33 6.39
N TYR A 80 11.57 25.57 6.34
CA TYR A 80 10.54 24.72 6.92
C TYR A 80 9.52 24.34 5.86
N LEU A 81 9.43 23.05 5.55
CA LEU A 81 8.44 22.47 4.65
C LEU A 81 7.32 21.88 5.51
N LEU A 82 6.13 22.46 5.39
CA LEU A 82 4.98 22.17 6.23
C LEU A 82 3.85 21.56 5.39
N GLU A 83 3.40 20.38 5.82
CA GLU A 83 2.23 19.69 5.27
C GLU A 83 1.01 20.01 6.10
N LEU A 84 -0.07 20.48 5.49
CA LEU A 84 -1.30 20.84 6.18
C LEU A 84 -2.30 19.70 6.10
N LYS A 85 -2.76 19.21 7.26
CA LYS A 85 -3.76 18.13 7.35
C LYS A 85 -5.02 18.63 8.03
N HIS A 86 -6.14 18.42 7.36
CA HIS A 86 -7.49 18.67 7.87
C HIS A 86 -8.11 17.36 8.39
N TRP A 87 -7.57 16.83 9.48
CA TRP A 87 -8.05 15.59 10.10
C TRP A 87 -8.90 15.91 11.31
N SER A 88 -10.12 15.38 11.39
CA SER A 88 -11.06 15.56 12.51
C SER A 88 -11.17 14.32 13.40
N GLY A 89 -11.60 14.47 14.65
CA GLY A 89 -11.75 13.37 15.60
C GLY A 89 -10.49 13.20 16.46
N TRP A 90 -10.02 11.98 16.72
CA TRP A 90 -8.84 11.75 17.56
C TRP A 90 -7.66 11.17 16.78
N ILE A 91 -6.46 11.58 17.16
CA ILE A 91 -5.18 11.12 16.63
C ILE A 91 -4.33 10.61 17.80
N THR A 92 -3.85 9.37 17.71
CA THR A 92 -2.85 8.82 18.64
C THR A 92 -1.70 8.20 17.86
N GLY A 93 -0.61 7.82 18.53
CA GLY A 93 0.50 7.12 17.88
C GLY A 93 1.87 7.71 18.15
N ASP A 94 2.84 7.38 17.30
CA ASP A 94 4.25 7.64 17.52
C ASP A 94 5.00 8.16 16.29
N HIS A 95 6.33 8.05 16.30
CA HIS A 95 7.20 8.51 15.22
C HIS A 95 7.09 7.70 13.92
N GLN A 96 6.52 6.49 13.95
CA GLN A 96 6.37 5.60 12.80
C GLN A 96 4.92 5.54 12.32
N THR A 97 3.97 5.33 13.22
CA THR A 97 2.56 5.07 12.88
C THR A 97 1.61 5.95 13.68
N TRP A 98 0.61 6.52 13.01
CA TRP A 98 -0.49 7.26 13.62
C TRP A 98 -1.80 6.50 13.48
N PHE A 99 -2.68 6.66 14.46
CA PHE A 99 -4.06 6.18 14.42
C PHE A 99 -5.00 7.37 14.31
N HIS A 100 -5.65 7.53 13.17
CA HIS A 100 -6.68 8.55 12.96
C HIS A 100 -8.06 7.90 13.06
N ASN A 101 -8.83 8.25 14.10
CA ASN A 101 -10.13 7.62 14.39
C ASN A 101 -10.06 6.09 14.46
N GLY A 102 -8.95 5.56 15.00
CA GLY A 102 -8.68 4.13 15.11
C GLY A 102 -8.08 3.48 13.86
N LYS A 103 -8.02 4.18 12.72
CA LYS A 103 -7.37 3.68 11.51
C LYS A 103 -5.87 3.99 11.55
N ALA A 104 -5.04 2.97 11.45
CA ALA A 104 -3.59 3.11 11.39
C ALA A 104 -3.14 3.58 10.00
N GLU A 105 -2.21 4.54 9.97
CA GLU A 105 -1.56 5.09 8.79
C GLU A 105 -0.10 5.43 9.13
N ASP A 106 0.77 5.47 8.13
CA ASP A 106 2.15 5.94 8.34
C ASP A 106 2.14 7.38 8.85
N ASN A 107 3.04 7.70 9.79
CA ASN A 107 3.17 9.06 10.28
C ASN A 107 3.42 10.02 9.09
N PRO A 108 2.54 11.02 8.85
CA PRO A 108 2.67 11.91 7.69
C PRO A 108 4.00 12.67 7.62
N ARG A 109 4.69 12.81 8.76
CA ARG A 109 6.02 13.42 8.86
C ARG A 109 7.09 12.62 8.12
N ILE A 110 6.93 11.29 7.94
CA ILE A 110 7.86 10.46 7.18
C ILE A 110 7.93 10.95 5.73
N LEU A 111 6.77 11.15 5.10
CA LEU A 111 6.69 11.69 3.75
C LEU A 111 7.16 13.16 3.69
N ALA A 112 6.80 13.97 4.71
CA ALA A 112 7.28 15.36 4.79
C ALA A 112 8.82 15.45 4.89
N ASP A 113 9.45 14.56 5.65
CA ASP A 113 10.92 14.48 5.78
C ASP A 113 11.57 14.06 4.47
N SER A 114 10.99 13.08 3.76
CA SER A 114 11.40 12.72 2.40
C SER A 114 11.31 13.93 1.44
N LYS A 115 10.19 14.68 1.47
CA LYS A 115 10.02 15.93 0.72
C LYS A 115 11.12 16.94 1.05
N ALA A 116 11.42 17.16 2.33
CA ALA A 116 12.44 18.11 2.77
C ALA A 116 13.85 17.72 2.30
N LYS A 117 14.23 16.44 2.40
CA LYS A 117 15.49 15.91 1.88
C LYS A 117 15.62 16.10 0.37
N HIS A 118 14.58 15.75 -0.37
CA HIS A 118 14.55 15.92 -1.82
C HIS A 118 14.53 17.40 -2.24
N PHE A 119 13.86 18.26 -1.49
CA PHE A 119 13.88 19.70 -1.72
C PHE A 119 15.27 20.29 -1.48
N LYS A 120 15.97 19.88 -0.40
CA LYS A 120 17.35 20.28 -0.17
C LYS A 120 18.25 19.85 -1.32
N GLN A 121 18.12 18.61 -1.81
CA GLN A 121 18.88 18.14 -2.96
C GLN A 121 18.58 18.96 -4.22
N LEU A 122 17.31 19.31 -4.47
CA LEU A 122 16.94 20.19 -5.58
C LEU A 122 17.64 21.56 -5.52
N LEU A 123 17.75 22.15 -4.32
CA LEU A 123 18.46 23.42 -4.14
C LEU A 123 19.97 23.27 -4.40
N ILE A 124 20.57 22.14 -4.00
CA ILE A 124 21.97 21.83 -4.31
C ILE A 124 22.16 21.72 -5.82
N ASP A 125 21.28 20.99 -6.51
CA ASP A 125 21.31 20.80 -7.97
C ASP A 125 21.15 22.14 -8.72
N ALA A 126 20.42 23.10 -8.14
CA ALA A 126 20.28 24.47 -8.63
C ALA A 126 21.51 25.38 -8.35
N GLY A 127 22.59 24.82 -7.80
CA GLY A 127 23.85 25.50 -7.49
C GLY A 127 23.94 26.03 -6.05
N GLY A 128 23.06 25.58 -5.16
CA GLY A 128 23.09 25.92 -3.74
C GLY A 128 24.34 25.36 -3.04
N ARG A 129 24.94 26.16 -2.16
CA ARG A 129 26.08 25.77 -1.31
C ARG A 129 25.83 26.31 0.10
N ASP A 130 26.33 25.60 1.11
CA ASP A 130 26.15 25.96 2.55
C ASP A 130 24.68 26.26 2.89
N LEU A 131 23.79 25.37 2.45
CA LEU A 131 22.35 25.54 2.67
C LEU A 131 22.00 25.27 4.14
N PRO A 132 21.12 26.08 4.74
CA PRO A 132 20.58 25.78 6.05
C PRO A 132 19.83 24.45 6.05
N PHE A 133 19.51 23.96 7.24
CA PHE A 133 18.67 22.77 7.37
C PHE A 133 17.28 23.02 6.77
N VAL A 134 16.72 21.98 6.14
CA VAL A 134 15.35 21.96 5.64
C VAL A 134 14.56 21.07 6.58
N HIS A 135 13.80 21.68 7.47
CA HIS A 135 12.93 21.04 8.43
C HIS A 135 11.65 20.57 7.75
N ALA A 136 11.12 19.43 8.21
CA ALA A 136 9.81 18.93 7.82
C ALA A 136 8.86 19.02 9.01
N GLY A 137 7.63 19.46 8.76
CA GLY A 137 6.59 19.51 9.78
C GLY A 137 5.20 19.23 9.24
N VAL A 138 4.30 18.88 10.15
CA VAL A 138 2.89 18.63 9.86
C VAL A 138 2.05 19.61 10.67
N VAL A 139 1.17 20.37 10.01
CA VAL A 139 0.25 21.29 10.65
C VAL A 139 -1.16 20.71 10.64
N LEU A 140 -1.68 20.40 11.83
CA LEU A 140 -3.07 20.01 12.04
C LEU A 140 -3.92 21.27 12.17
N HIS A 141 -4.78 21.51 11.19
CA HIS A 141 -5.53 22.76 11.08
C HIS A 141 -7.04 22.63 11.25
N GLN A 142 -7.49 21.52 11.85
CA GLN A 142 -8.85 21.34 12.32
C GLN A 142 -8.87 21.53 13.85
N PRO A 143 -9.54 22.57 14.39
CA PRO A 143 -9.50 22.88 15.83
C PRO A 143 -10.14 21.80 16.72
N THR A 144 -11.12 21.07 16.19
CA THR A 144 -11.87 20.07 16.96
C THR A 144 -11.15 18.73 17.10
N THR A 145 -9.88 18.65 16.71
CA THR A 145 -9.14 17.39 16.66
C THR A 145 -8.49 17.14 18.01
N GLU A 146 -8.65 15.97 18.60
CA GLU A 146 -7.92 15.56 19.79
C GLU A 146 -6.63 14.88 19.37
N VAL A 147 -5.48 15.25 19.94
CA VAL A 147 -4.19 14.66 19.55
C VAL A 147 -3.44 14.21 20.79
N ARG A 148 -3.11 12.92 20.84
CA ARG A 148 -2.41 12.24 21.95
C ARG A 148 -1.27 11.39 21.37
N LEU A 149 -0.21 12.07 20.94
CA LEU A 149 1.00 11.45 20.40
C LEU A 149 2.03 11.23 21.51
N THR A 150 2.89 10.23 21.34
CA THR A 150 4.09 10.08 22.20
C THR A 150 5.04 11.25 22.03
N ASP A 151 5.99 11.42 22.96
CA ASP A 151 7.02 12.49 22.89
C ASP A 151 7.77 12.48 21.55
N ARG A 152 8.12 11.30 21.04
CA ARG A 152 8.77 11.15 19.73
C ARG A 152 7.81 11.39 18.57
N GLY A 153 6.53 11.04 18.73
CA GLY A 153 5.50 11.23 17.71
C GLY A 153 5.08 12.69 17.52
N ARG A 154 5.13 13.52 18.57
CA ARG A 154 4.74 14.94 18.52
C ARG A 154 5.76 15.86 17.88
N HIS A 155 7.03 15.46 17.78
CA HIS A 155 8.09 16.33 17.27
C HIS A 155 7.82 16.77 15.82
N GLY A 156 7.81 18.08 15.58
CA GLY A 156 7.51 18.67 14.26
C GLY A 156 6.03 18.59 13.87
N VAL A 157 5.13 18.42 14.84
CA VAL A 157 3.67 18.42 14.65
C VAL A 157 3.11 19.66 15.31
N TYR A 158 2.47 20.51 14.52
CA TYR A 158 1.99 21.81 14.97
C TYR A 158 0.48 21.93 14.89
N ARG A 159 -0.13 22.60 15.86
CA ARG A 159 -1.58 22.85 15.86
C ARG A 159 -1.93 24.33 15.75
N ILE A 160 -2.98 24.63 14.97
CA ILE A 160 -3.41 26.03 14.78
C ILE A 160 -4.08 26.64 16.02
N ASP A 161 -4.68 25.83 16.89
CA ASP A 161 -5.41 26.25 18.08
C ASP A 161 -4.54 26.32 19.34
N GLY A 162 -3.31 25.81 19.26
CA GLY A 162 -2.37 25.73 20.38
C GLY A 162 -2.77 24.74 21.47
N GLN A 163 -3.76 23.87 21.24
CA GLN A 163 -4.29 22.92 22.23
C GLN A 163 -3.85 21.48 21.90
N GLY A 164 -2.68 21.01 22.33
CA GLY A 164 -2.18 19.65 22.05
C GLY A 164 -0.66 19.62 21.87
N PRO A 165 -0.07 18.72 21.06
CA PRO A 165 1.35 18.84 20.66
C PRO A 165 1.62 20.22 20.04
N ASP A 166 2.90 20.61 20.04
CA ASP A 166 3.42 21.96 19.84
C ASP A 166 2.48 22.95 19.14
N GLY A 167 2.18 24.08 19.79
CA GLY A 167 1.31 25.08 19.20
C GLY A 167 1.94 25.76 17.98
N LEU A 168 1.11 26.39 17.14
CA LEU A 168 1.63 27.30 16.10
C LEU A 168 2.49 28.43 16.69
N ALA A 169 2.27 28.79 17.97
CA ALA A 169 3.13 29.71 18.70
C ALA A 169 4.54 29.14 18.94
N GLU A 170 4.68 27.83 19.17
CA GLU A 170 5.98 27.15 19.34
C GLU A 170 6.69 27.02 17.99
N LEU A 171 5.97 26.70 16.90
CA LEU A 171 6.57 26.76 15.55
C LEU A 171 7.17 28.15 15.27
N ILE A 172 6.45 29.22 15.60
CA ILE A 172 6.93 30.57 15.32
C ILE A 172 8.03 30.98 16.30
N GLY A 173 7.79 30.80 17.60
CA GLY A 173 8.65 31.27 18.67
C GLY A 173 9.93 30.44 18.83
N ASP A 174 9.81 29.11 18.87
CA ASP A 174 10.89 28.19 19.26
C ASP A 174 11.65 27.63 18.05
N GLU A 175 11.02 27.60 16.87
CA GLU A 175 11.62 27.05 15.66
C GLU A 175 11.98 28.16 14.65
N LEU A 176 10.98 28.90 14.15
CA LEU A 176 11.20 29.90 13.10
C LEU A 176 12.00 31.12 13.57
N ALA A 177 11.80 31.57 14.81
CA ALA A 177 12.43 32.78 15.34
C ALA A 177 13.75 32.55 16.08
N VAL A 178 13.98 31.33 16.61
CA VAL A 178 15.19 31.01 17.36
C VAL A 178 16.42 31.03 16.44
N THR A 179 17.52 31.56 16.96
CA THR A 179 18.82 31.48 16.29
C THR A 179 19.42 30.09 16.53
N PRO A 180 19.66 29.28 15.48
CA PRO A 180 20.24 27.96 15.64
C PRO A 180 21.63 28.01 16.28
N GLY A 181 21.95 27.01 17.12
CA GLY A 181 23.29 26.86 17.69
C GLY A 181 24.39 26.62 16.63
N ASN A 182 24.02 26.08 15.46
CA ASN A 182 24.93 25.93 14.32
C ASN A 182 24.85 27.16 13.39
N PRO A 183 25.92 27.96 13.26
CA PRO A 183 25.93 29.17 12.42
C PRO A 183 25.58 28.93 10.95
N ARG A 184 25.78 27.70 10.44
CA ARG A 184 25.41 27.34 9.06
C ARG A 184 23.90 27.38 8.81
N ASN A 185 23.10 27.16 9.85
CA ASN A 185 21.64 27.15 9.74
C ASN A 185 21.01 28.54 9.91
N VAL A 186 21.76 29.50 10.46
CA VAL A 186 21.27 30.86 10.69
C VAL A 186 20.95 31.54 9.36
N VAL A 187 19.73 32.04 9.22
CA VAL A 187 19.32 32.81 8.05
C VAL A 187 19.14 34.27 8.44
N ASP A 188 19.99 35.14 7.88
CA ASP A 188 19.84 36.59 7.94
C ASP A 188 19.10 37.12 6.70
N HIS A 189 18.89 38.45 6.63
CA HIS A 189 18.28 39.10 5.47
C HIS A 189 18.95 38.70 4.15
N ARG A 190 20.29 38.75 4.09
CA ARG A 190 21.06 38.49 2.87
C ARG A 190 20.91 37.05 2.40
N ARG A 191 21.01 36.09 3.32
CA ARG A 191 20.80 34.66 3.07
C ARG A 191 19.36 34.39 2.65
N SER A 192 18.36 34.99 3.30
CA SER A 192 16.95 34.86 2.92
C SER A 192 16.70 35.30 1.47
N VAL A 193 17.24 36.44 1.04
CA VAL A 193 17.15 36.90 -0.36
C VAL A 193 17.86 35.95 -1.33
N MET A 194 19.03 35.42 -0.95
CA MET A 194 19.76 34.45 -1.76
C MET A 194 18.96 33.15 -1.93
N LEU A 195 18.40 32.63 -0.85
CA LEU A 195 17.59 31.41 -0.84
C LEU A 195 16.33 31.58 -1.70
N ALA A 196 15.64 32.72 -1.59
CA ALA A 196 14.47 33.01 -2.44
C ALA A 196 14.83 32.94 -3.94
N ARG A 197 15.94 33.55 -4.35
CA ARG A 197 16.42 33.48 -5.74
C ARG A 197 16.83 32.07 -6.15
N LEU A 198 17.37 31.28 -5.23
CA LEU A 198 17.75 29.89 -5.48
C LEU A 198 16.50 29.02 -5.67
N ILE A 199 15.47 29.18 -4.83
CA ILE A 199 14.18 28.48 -4.94
C ILE A 199 13.52 28.81 -6.28
N ASP A 200 13.52 30.08 -6.69
CA ASP A 200 13.01 30.48 -8.01
C ASP A 200 13.80 29.82 -9.15
N ARG A 201 15.13 29.74 -9.04
CA ARG A 201 16.00 29.08 -10.03
C ARG A 201 15.83 27.56 -10.05
N ALA A 202 15.57 26.95 -8.90
CA ALA A 202 15.30 25.53 -8.75
C ALA A 202 14.02 25.08 -9.49
N GLY A 203 13.25 26.03 -10.03
CA GLY A 203 12.13 25.73 -10.91
C GLY A 203 10.90 25.28 -10.14
N VAL A 204 10.73 25.72 -8.89
CA VAL A 204 9.47 25.58 -8.17
C VAL A 204 8.37 26.26 -8.98
N ARG A 205 7.33 25.49 -9.33
CA ARG A 205 6.21 26.00 -10.11
C ARG A 205 4.98 26.12 -9.22
N PRO A 206 4.13 27.16 -9.39
CA PRO A 206 2.77 27.10 -8.88
C PRO A 206 2.15 25.78 -9.32
N SER A 207 1.43 25.07 -8.45
CA SER A 207 0.88 23.75 -8.77
C SER A 207 0.14 23.78 -10.12
N VAL A 208 0.77 23.22 -11.18
CA VAL A 208 0.21 23.16 -12.54
C VAL A 208 -0.32 21.74 -12.77
N ARG A 209 -1.55 21.66 -13.28
CA ARG A 209 -2.37 20.46 -13.50
C ARG A 209 -1.78 19.40 -14.47
N HIS A 210 -0.57 18.90 -14.26
CA HIS A 210 -0.15 17.61 -14.83
C HIS A 210 -0.62 16.48 -13.90
N ARG A 211 -1.94 16.40 -13.74
CA ARG A 211 -2.61 15.41 -12.89
C ARG A 211 -3.22 14.29 -13.71
N ARG A 212 -2.87 14.11 -14.99
CA ARG A 212 -3.56 13.12 -15.84
C ARG A 212 -2.62 12.05 -16.37
N VAL A 213 -3.06 10.81 -16.26
CA VAL A 213 -2.46 9.63 -16.92
C VAL A 213 -3.58 8.95 -17.68
N GLY A 214 -3.52 8.98 -19.02
CA GLY A 214 -4.66 8.62 -19.85
C GLY A 214 -5.90 9.44 -19.44
N ASN A 215 -6.97 8.74 -19.05
CA ASN A 215 -8.24 9.34 -18.60
C ASN A 215 -8.35 9.47 -17.07
N LEU A 216 -7.29 9.16 -16.31
CA LEU A 216 -7.30 9.17 -14.85
C LEU A 216 -6.75 10.49 -14.32
N GLU A 217 -7.41 11.08 -13.32
CA GLU A 217 -6.90 12.20 -12.55
C GLU A 217 -6.22 11.71 -11.27
N LEU A 218 -4.92 12.00 -11.14
CA LEU A 218 -4.06 11.68 -10.00
C LEU A 218 -4.44 12.53 -8.79
N ALA A 219 -4.36 11.91 -7.61
CA ALA A 219 -4.34 12.60 -6.33
C ALA A 219 -3.09 13.49 -6.21
N ASP A 220 -3.21 14.52 -5.39
CA ASP A 220 -2.18 15.55 -5.18
C ASP A 220 -0.95 14.99 -4.43
N THR A 221 -1.16 14.09 -3.47
CA THR A 221 -0.11 13.43 -2.69
C THR A 221 0.12 11.99 -3.17
N PRO A 222 1.38 11.52 -3.30
CA PRO A 222 1.64 10.11 -3.54
C PRO A 222 1.05 9.25 -2.42
N LEU A 223 0.47 8.12 -2.79
CA LEU A 223 -0.02 7.09 -1.88
C LEU A 223 1.14 6.42 -1.14
N ALA A 224 2.23 6.15 -1.87
CA ALA A 224 3.44 5.52 -1.34
C ALA A 224 4.63 5.86 -2.24
N GLU A 225 5.84 5.73 -1.70
CA GLU A 225 7.05 5.89 -2.49
C GLU A 225 8.18 4.98 -2.03
N GLY A 226 9.04 4.61 -2.98
CA GLY A 226 10.21 3.80 -2.70
C GLY A 226 11.28 3.98 -3.77
N PRO A 227 12.42 3.28 -3.67
CA PRO A 227 13.57 3.53 -4.54
C PRO A 227 13.23 3.37 -6.03
N GLY A 228 13.23 4.50 -6.75
CA GLY A 228 12.94 4.52 -8.19
C GLY A 228 11.46 4.47 -8.58
N TRP A 229 10.52 4.61 -7.64
CA TRP A 229 9.09 4.62 -7.96
C TRP A 229 8.26 5.54 -7.04
N GLN A 230 7.06 5.90 -7.52
CA GLN A 230 6.00 6.55 -6.74
C GLN A 230 4.62 6.01 -7.12
N ASP A 231 3.78 5.71 -6.13
CA ASP A 231 2.39 5.32 -6.33
C ASP A 231 1.46 6.50 -6.04
N TYR A 232 0.41 6.62 -6.83
CA TYR A 232 -0.66 7.59 -6.63
C TYR A 232 -2.01 6.90 -6.69
N LEU A 233 -2.97 7.38 -5.90
CA LEU A 233 -4.37 7.13 -6.21
C LEU A 233 -4.77 7.99 -7.40
N ALA A 234 -5.60 7.44 -8.28
CA ALA A 234 -6.18 8.16 -9.41
C ALA A 234 -7.64 7.78 -9.58
N LYS A 235 -8.45 8.71 -10.09
CA LYS A 235 -9.87 8.45 -10.37
C LYS A 235 -10.21 8.85 -11.80
N HIS A 236 -11.05 8.06 -12.44
CA HIS A 236 -11.67 8.52 -13.68
C HIS A 236 -12.71 9.60 -13.32
N PRO A 237 -12.75 10.77 -14.00
CA PRO A 237 -13.65 11.87 -13.62
C PRO A 237 -15.14 11.52 -13.58
N MET A 238 -15.54 10.45 -14.27
CA MET A 238 -16.92 9.96 -14.34
C MET A 238 -17.20 8.70 -13.52
N LEU A 239 -16.18 8.10 -12.87
CA LEU A 239 -16.35 6.87 -12.09
C LEU A 239 -15.84 7.08 -10.67
N ASP A 240 -16.58 6.55 -9.69
CA ASP A 240 -16.19 6.67 -8.29
C ASP A 240 -15.02 5.74 -7.91
N SER A 241 -14.80 4.67 -8.68
CA SER A 241 -13.77 3.69 -8.40
C SER A 241 -12.37 4.28 -8.61
N ALA A 242 -11.55 4.25 -7.57
CA ALA A 242 -10.15 4.63 -7.66
C ALA A 242 -9.29 3.53 -8.32
N ARG A 243 -8.14 3.94 -8.80
CA ARG A 243 -7.06 3.10 -9.35
C ARG A 243 -5.76 3.49 -8.68
N ARG A 244 -4.82 2.55 -8.59
CA ARG A 244 -3.45 2.84 -8.15
C ARG A 244 -2.57 2.98 -9.39
N VAL A 245 -1.88 4.09 -9.54
CA VAL A 245 -0.97 4.35 -10.64
C VAL A 245 0.46 4.36 -10.11
N ARG A 246 1.29 3.43 -10.57
CA ARG A 246 2.71 3.35 -10.26
C ARG A 246 3.53 4.01 -11.35
N PHE A 247 4.36 4.98 -10.99
CA PHE A 247 5.38 5.55 -11.86
C PHE A 247 6.75 4.92 -11.59
N TYR A 248 7.43 4.49 -12.65
CA TYR A 248 8.83 4.10 -12.62
C TYR A 248 9.67 5.30 -13.01
N LEU A 249 10.43 5.80 -12.05
CA LEU A 249 11.12 7.07 -12.14
C LEU A 249 12.41 6.91 -12.94
N VAL A 250 12.61 7.81 -13.89
CA VAL A 250 13.82 7.86 -14.73
C VAL A 250 14.51 9.19 -14.50
N ASP A 251 15.78 9.13 -14.08
CA ASP A 251 16.60 10.33 -13.96
C ASP A 251 16.82 10.96 -15.34
N ARG A 252 16.62 12.28 -15.43
CA ARG A 252 16.71 12.99 -16.72
C ARG A 252 18.12 13.03 -17.31
N THR A 253 19.14 12.70 -16.52
CA THR A 253 20.56 12.71 -16.92
C THR A 253 21.11 11.34 -17.28
N VAL A 254 20.35 10.26 -17.04
CA VAL A 254 20.76 8.90 -17.41
C VAL A 254 20.72 8.71 -18.91
N SER A 255 21.52 7.77 -19.41
CA SER A 255 21.60 7.50 -20.85
C SER A 255 20.26 7.00 -21.39
N ASP A 256 20.06 7.11 -22.72
CA ASP A 256 18.88 6.55 -23.38
C ASP A 256 18.79 5.02 -23.18
N GLU A 257 19.92 4.35 -22.99
CA GLU A 257 19.99 2.92 -22.69
C GLU A 257 19.44 2.60 -21.30
N GLU A 258 19.84 3.36 -20.28
CA GLU A 258 19.35 3.22 -18.90
C GLU A 258 17.87 3.57 -18.81
N ARG A 259 17.43 4.66 -19.47
CA ARG A 259 16.01 5.00 -19.62
C ARG A 259 15.24 3.86 -20.27
N GLY A 260 15.77 3.31 -21.36
CA GLY A 260 15.19 2.16 -22.05
C GLY A 260 15.12 0.92 -21.15
N ALA A 261 16.10 0.70 -20.28
CA ALA A 261 16.10 -0.41 -19.32
C ALA A 261 14.96 -0.27 -18.30
N THR A 262 14.72 0.92 -17.75
CA THR A 262 13.58 1.18 -16.84
C THR A 262 12.24 0.98 -17.54
N VAL A 263 12.09 1.48 -18.77
CA VAL A 263 10.86 1.28 -19.57
C VAL A 263 10.61 -0.21 -19.83
N ARG A 264 11.65 -0.97 -20.23
CA ARG A 264 11.56 -2.42 -20.42
C ARG A 264 11.23 -3.15 -19.13
N ALA A 265 11.77 -2.74 -17.99
CA ALA A 265 11.45 -3.32 -16.68
C ALA A 265 9.98 -3.11 -16.31
N ALA A 266 9.48 -1.87 -16.40
CA ALA A 266 8.08 -1.53 -16.13
C ALA A 266 7.12 -2.29 -17.08
N LYS A 267 7.45 -2.34 -18.38
CA LYS A 267 6.66 -3.08 -19.37
C LYS A 267 6.64 -4.59 -19.08
N ARG A 268 7.78 -5.16 -18.64
CA ARG A 268 7.83 -6.57 -18.24
C ARG A 268 6.94 -6.85 -17.04
N GLU A 269 6.91 -5.98 -16.03
CA GLU A 269 6.00 -6.13 -14.89
C GLU A 269 4.54 -6.07 -15.33
N PHE A 270 4.17 -5.08 -16.14
CA PHE A 270 2.82 -4.98 -16.70
C PHE A 270 2.41 -6.26 -17.43
N VAL A 271 3.20 -6.71 -18.41
CA VAL A 271 2.91 -7.93 -19.20
C VAL A 271 2.84 -9.18 -18.31
N THR A 272 3.67 -9.22 -17.27
CA THR A 272 3.70 -10.34 -16.32
C THR A 272 2.42 -10.42 -15.50
N LEU A 273 1.83 -9.28 -15.12
CA LEU A 273 0.66 -9.22 -14.24
C LEU A 273 -0.67 -9.06 -14.99
N GLU A 274 -0.68 -8.56 -16.21
CA GLU A 274 -1.89 -8.31 -17.01
C GLU A 274 -2.78 -9.56 -17.17
N ASN A 275 -2.12 -10.72 -17.32
CA ASN A 275 -2.77 -12.02 -17.53
C ASN A 275 -2.84 -12.90 -16.26
N VAL A 276 -2.40 -12.38 -15.12
CA VAL A 276 -2.47 -13.10 -13.85
C VAL A 276 -3.83 -12.83 -13.21
N ASN A 277 -4.74 -13.78 -13.38
CA ASN A 277 -6.05 -13.75 -12.74
C ASN A 277 -6.03 -14.58 -11.45
N HIS A 278 -5.71 -13.92 -10.33
CA HIS A 278 -5.74 -14.54 -9.01
C HIS A 278 -6.28 -13.53 -7.99
N PRO A 279 -7.23 -13.91 -7.11
CA PRO A 279 -7.83 -13.00 -6.15
C PRO A 279 -6.81 -12.41 -5.15
N GLY A 280 -5.67 -13.07 -4.95
CA GLY A 280 -4.57 -12.62 -4.10
C GLY A 280 -3.53 -11.73 -4.80
N ILE A 281 -3.74 -11.30 -6.04
CA ILE A 281 -2.76 -10.49 -6.79
C ILE A 281 -3.43 -9.24 -7.32
N ALA A 282 -2.79 -8.08 -7.13
CA ALA A 282 -3.27 -6.83 -7.73
C ALA A 282 -3.04 -6.87 -9.24
N ARG A 283 -4.13 -6.86 -10.02
CA ARG A 283 -4.09 -6.90 -11.48
C ARG A 283 -3.56 -5.60 -12.05
N ALA A 284 -2.66 -5.71 -13.03
CA ALA A 284 -2.27 -4.60 -13.89
C ALA A 284 -3.29 -4.46 -15.04
N ILE A 285 -3.80 -3.24 -15.25
CA ILE A 285 -4.90 -2.94 -16.17
C ILE A 285 -4.39 -2.24 -17.43
N GLU A 286 -3.62 -1.17 -17.25
CA GLU A 286 -3.15 -0.32 -18.34
C GLU A 286 -1.69 0.09 -18.15
N PHE A 287 -1.03 0.42 -19.25
CA PHE A 287 0.34 0.92 -19.30
C PHE A 287 0.38 2.21 -20.12
N TYR A 288 1.03 3.24 -19.60
CA TYR A 288 1.20 4.53 -20.26
C TYR A 288 2.65 5.01 -20.23
N GLU A 289 3.06 5.71 -21.27
CA GLU A 289 4.22 6.59 -21.20
C GLU A 289 3.78 7.94 -20.63
N HIS A 290 4.59 8.50 -19.74
CA HIS A 290 4.28 9.77 -19.07
C HIS A 290 5.57 10.55 -18.80
N ASP A 291 5.46 11.88 -18.62
CA ASP A 291 6.59 12.79 -18.38
C ASP A 291 7.43 12.43 -17.14
N ARG A 292 6.83 11.70 -16.19
CA ARG A 292 7.45 11.20 -14.96
C ARG A 292 8.17 9.85 -15.15
N GLY A 293 8.01 9.22 -16.32
CA GLY A 293 8.42 7.86 -16.61
C GLY A 293 7.22 6.93 -16.89
N PRO A 294 7.48 5.64 -17.20
CA PRO A 294 6.44 4.63 -17.40
C PRO A 294 5.44 4.60 -16.25
N ALA A 295 4.15 4.52 -16.57
CA ALA A 295 3.06 4.42 -15.61
C ALA A 295 2.30 3.11 -15.80
N VAL A 296 2.19 2.33 -14.72
CA VAL A 296 1.39 1.10 -14.69
C VAL A 296 0.16 1.33 -13.80
N VAL A 297 -1.02 1.09 -14.35
CA VAL A 297 -2.30 1.24 -13.65
C VAL A 297 -2.72 -0.11 -13.09
N PHE A 298 -3.04 -0.13 -11.80
CA PHE A 298 -3.52 -1.30 -11.08
C PHE A 298 -4.94 -1.09 -10.55
N ASP A 299 -5.67 -2.19 -10.37
CA ASP A 299 -6.88 -2.17 -9.57
C ASP A 299 -6.57 -1.72 -8.14
N HIS A 300 -7.50 -1.00 -7.53
CA HIS A 300 -7.39 -0.53 -6.16
C HIS A 300 -8.71 -0.69 -5.45
N ASP A 301 -8.65 -1.24 -4.24
CA ASP A 301 -9.79 -1.39 -3.35
C ASP A 301 -9.54 -0.53 -2.11
N ALA A 302 -10.45 0.42 -1.87
CA ALA A 302 -10.32 1.39 -0.78
C ALA A 302 -10.48 0.76 0.61
N THR A 303 -10.99 -0.47 0.69
CA THR A 303 -11.11 -1.21 1.95
C THR A 303 -9.81 -1.91 2.34
N GLU A 304 -8.81 -1.92 1.45
CA GLU A 304 -7.55 -2.60 1.70
C GLU A 304 -6.66 -1.83 2.68
N VAL A 305 -6.21 -2.53 3.71
CA VAL A 305 -5.29 -2.03 4.72
C VAL A 305 -3.99 -2.85 4.64
N ARG A 306 -2.84 -2.19 4.71
CA ARG A 306 -1.53 -2.86 4.72
C ARG A 306 -1.44 -3.79 5.93
N LEU A 307 -0.80 -4.96 5.80
CA LEU A 307 -0.89 -6.03 6.80
C LEU A 307 -0.41 -5.60 8.20
N ASP A 308 0.68 -4.84 8.27
CA ASP A 308 1.19 -4.25 9.52
C ASP A 308 0.15 -3.33 10.18
N HIS A 309 -0.41 -2.39 9.43
CA HIS A 309 -1.48 -1.49 9.90
C HIS A 309 -2.75 -2.25 10.29
N PHE A 310 -3.08 -3.31 9.57
CA PHE A 310 -4.23 -4.16 9.85
C PHE A 310 -4.05 -4.91 11.17
N LEU A 311 -2.90 -5.54 11.40
CA LEU A 311 -2.62 -6.25 12.65
C LEU A 311 -2.57 -5.29 13.84
N MET A 312 -2.03 -4.08 13.70
CA MET A 312 -2.07 -3.05 14.74
C MET A 312 -3.51 -2.69 15.17
N GLN A 313 -4.48 -2.77 14.25
CA GLN A 313 -5.88 -2.45 14.52
C GLN A 313 -6.69 -3.64 15.00
N LYS A 314 -6.39 -4.84 14.48
CA LYS A 314 -7.29 -6.00 14.56
C LYS A 314 -6.68 -7.24 15.18
N ALA A 315 -5.38 -7.29 15.47
CA ALA A 315 -4.73 -8.52 15.97
C ALA A 315 -5.45 -9.13 17.19
N GLY A 316 -5.89 -8.32 18.15
CA GLY A 316 -6.62 -8.79 19.33
C GLY A 316 -8.03 -9.34 19.05
N GLU A 317 -8.61 -9.01 17.89
CA GLU A 317 -9.92 -9.50 17.44
C GLU A 317 -9.80 -10.73 16.51
N LEU A 318 -8.61 -11.03 15.99
CA LEU A 318 -8.41 -12.14 15.05
C LEU A 318 -8.42 -13.48 15.77
N SER A 319 -9.33 -14.36 15.34
CA SER A 319 -9.30 -15.77 15.73
C SER A 319 -8.11 -16.51 15.12
N VAL A 320 -7.80 -17.70 15.64
CA VAL A 320 -6.80 -18.60 15.03
C VAL A 320 -7.19 -18.94 13.59
N ASP A 321 -8.49 -19.16 13.33
CA ASP A 321 -9.01 -19.42 11.97
C ASP A 321 -8.76 -18.23 11.02
N ASP A 322 -8.97 -16.99 11.46
CA ASP A 322 -8.68 -15.80 10.65
C ASP A 322 -7.19 -15.71 10.29
N ARG A 323 -6.31 -15.95 11.26
CA ARG A 323 -4.85 -15.95 11.07
C ARG A 323 -4.42 -17.03 10.08
N ILE A 324 -4.96 -18.25 10.23
CA ILE A 324 -4.71 -19.36 9.30
C ILE A 324 -5.22 -19.04 7.90
N ARG A 325 -6.40 -18.44 7.75
CA ARG A 325 -6.95 -18.05 6.44
C ARG A 325 -6.08 -17.02 5.72
N LEU A 326 -5.54 -16.04 6.46
CA LEU A 326 -4.58 -15.08 5.91
C LEU A 326 -3.32 -15.81 5.40
N VAL A 327 -2.71 -16.66 6.23
CA VAL A 327 -1.52 -17.46 5.85
C VAL A 327 -1.82 -18.35 4.65
N ARG A 328 -2.96 -19.04 4.63
CA ARG A 328 -3.40 -19.90 3.51
C ARG A 328 -3.56 -19.09 2.23
N THR A 329 -4.15 -17.89 2.30
CA THR A 329 -4.31 -17.02 1.13
C THR A 329 -2.96 -16.61 0.55
N LEU A 330 -1.99 -16.27 1.40
CA LEU A 330 -0.63 -15.92 0.99
C LEU A 330 0.12 -17.13 0.39
N ALA A 331 0.06 -18.29 1.04
CA ALA A 331 0.67 -19.52 0.56
C ALA A 331 0.12 -19.93 -0.81
N ASN A 332 -1.21 -19.90 -0.98
CA ASN A 332 -1.87 -20.17 -2.25
C ASN A 332 -1.47 -19.17 -3.34
N THR A 333 -1.32 -17.89 -2.99
CA THR A 333 -0.89 -16.85 -3.93
C THR A 333 0.54 -17.09 -4.41
N LEU A 334 1.47 -17.42 -3.51
CA LEU A 334 2.84 -17.76 -3.88
C LEU A 334 2.92 -19.05 -4.68
N ARG A 335 2.21 -20.11 -4.27
CA ARG A 335 2.10 -21.34 -5.04
C ARG A 335 1.62 -21.09 -6.48
N HIS A 336 0.57 -20.29 -6.64
CA HIS A 336 0.02 -19.92 -7.94
C HIS A 336 1.05 -19.20 -8.83
N THR A 337 1.83 -18.28 -8.25
CA THR A 337 2.82 -17.50 -8.99
C THR A 337 4.08 -18.31 -9.30
N HIS A 338 4.57 -19.10 -8.36
CA HIS A 338 5.69 -20.02 -8.56
C HIS A 338 5.42 -21.02 -9.69
N SER A 339 4.20 -21.57 -9.79
CA SER A 339 3.79 -22.43 -10.91
C SER A 339 3.87 -21.76 -12.29
N ARG A 340 3.82 -20.41 -12.32
CA ARG A 340 3.96 -19.57 -13.52
C ARG A 340 5.36 -18.97 -13.64
N ARG A 341 6.32 -19.43 -12.84
CA ARG A 341 7.70 -18.94 -12.78
C ARG A 341 7.78 -17.46 -12.41
N LEU A 342 6.82 -16.99 -11.63
CA LEU A 342 6.79 -15.65 -11.06
C LEU A 342 7.11 -15.74 -9.57
N VAL A 343 8.13 -15.03 -9.13
CA VAL A 343 8.64 -15.02 -7.74
C VAL A 343 8.67 -13.58 -7.23
N HIS A 344 8.36 -13.32 -5.97
CA HIS A 344 8.23 -11.97 -5.41
C HIS A 344 9.58 -11.38 -4.92
N ARG A 345 10.42 -12.23 -4.31
CA ARG A 345 11.78 -12.02 -3.76
C ARG A 345 11.90 -11.15 -2.52
N ARG A 346 10.87 -10.35 -2.20
CA ARG A 346 10.88 -9.44 -1.03
C ARG A 346 9.53 -9.40 -0.34
N LEU A 347 8.93 -10.57 -0.12
CA LEU A 347 7.63 -10.63 0.55
C LEU A 347 7.77 -10.10 1.98
N SER A 348 6.98 -9.08 2.30
CA SER A 348 6.95 -8.45 3.63
C SER A 348 5.55 -7.89 3.91
N PRO A 349 5.25 -7.49 5.17
CA PRO A 349 3.96 -6.89 5.50
C PRO A 349 3.65 -5.63 4.68
N LEU A 350 4.67 -4.91 4.22
CA LEU A 350 4.51 -3.69 3.41
C LEU A 350 3.93 -3.99 2.01
N SER A 351 4.17 -5.20 1.50
CA SER A 351 3.68 -5.66 0.20
C SER A 351 2.33 -6.39 0.28
N ILE A 352 1.79 -6.61 1.48
CA ILE A 352 0.57 -7.39 1.70
C ILE A 352 -0.55 -6.48 2.18
N PHE A 353 -1.70 -6.61 1.55
CA PHE A 353 -2.88 -5.83 1.85
C PHE A 353 -4.05 -6.75 2.21
N VAL A 354 -4.63 -6.52 3.37
CA VAL A 354 -5.79 -7.25 3.87
C VAL A 354 -7.05 -6.51 3.46
N ARG A 355 -8.00 -7.25 2.89
CA ARG A 355 -9.35 -6.76 2.59
C ARG A 355 -10.35 -7.48 3.48
N THR A 356 -11.37 -6.76 3.91
CA THR A 356 -12.55 -7.35 4.52
C THR A 356 -13.42 -7.95 3.42
N LEU A 357 -13.67 -9.24 3.51
CA LEU A 357 -14.60 -9.99 2.67
C LEU A 357 -16.01 -9.94 3.27
N ALA A 358 -16.98 -10.51 2.57
CA ALA A 358 -18.31 -10.70 3.12
C ALA A 358 -18.26 -11.44 4.46
N ARG A 359 -19.25 -11.17 5.33
CA ARG A 359 -19.43 -11.83 6.64
C ARG A 359 -18.26 -11.66 7.62
N GLY A 360 -17.47 -10.60 7.49
CA GLY A 360 -16.37 -10.30 8.43
C GLY A 360 -15.13 -11.18 8.25
N ARG A 361 -15.06 -11.98 7.18
CA ARG A 361 -13.86 -12.73 6.81
C ARG A 361 -12.78 -11.79 6.26
N TYR A 362 -11.54 -12.26 6.25
CA TYR A 362 -10.42 -11.51 5.68
C TYR A 362 -9.79 -12.26 4.50
N GLY A 363 -9.38 -11.50 3.49
CA GLY A 363 -8.55 -11.99 2.39
C GLY A 363 -7.29 -11.14 2.27
N ALA A 364 -6.23 -11.69 1.68
CA ALA A 364 -4.98 -10.98 1.45
C ALA A 364 -4.68 -10.83 -0.06
N ARG A 365 -4.14 -9.67 -0.44
CA ARG A 365 -3.55 -9.40 -1.76
C ARG A 365 -2.08 -9.04 -1.62
N VAL A 366 -1.24 -9.70 -2.42
CA VAL A 366 0.17 -9.39 -2.56
C VAL A 366 0.34 -8.38 -3.70
N ARG A 367 0.99 -7.27 -3.40
CA ARG A 367 1.35 -6.20 -4.33
C ARG A 367 2.86 -6.21 -4.58
N ASP A 368 3.33 -5.26 -5.37
CA ASP A 368 4.75 -4.92 -5.48
C ASP A 368 5.68 -5.98 -6.07
N TRP A 369 5.15 -6.71 -7.05
CA TRP A 369 5.87 -7.62 -7.96
C TRP A 369 6.94 -6.94 -8.86
N HIS A 370 7.37 -5.72 -8.57
CA HIS A 370 8.39 -4.98 -9.32
C HIS A 370 9.82 -5.52 -9.12
N THR A 371 10.06 -6.24 -8.02
CA THR A 371 11.25 -7.10 -7.90
C THR A 371 11.03 -8.51 -8.40
N ALA A 372 9.84 -8.80 -8.95
CA ALA A 372 9.56 -10.11 -9.48
C ALA A 372 10.31 -10.34 -10.79
N GLY A 373 11.16 -11.36 -10.78
CA GLY A 373 11.81 -11.89 -11.97
C GLY A 373 11.03 -13.07 -12.52
N ARG A 374 11.01 -13.24 -13.84
CA ARG A 374 10.58 -14.51 -14.46
C ARG A 374 11.78 -15.45 -14.52
N LEU A 375 11.65 -16.69 -14.03
CA LEU A 375 12.69 -17.71 -14.21
C LEU A 375 12.77 -18.10 -15.69
N ILE A 376 13.88 -17.81 -16.36
CA ILE A 376 14.16 -18.19 -17.75
C ILE A 376 15.06 -19.43 -17.76
N PRO A 377 14.65 -20.56 -18.38
CA PRO A 377 15.51 -21.74 -18.50
C PRO A 377 16.77 -21.43 -19.32
N GLY A 378 17.94 -21.87 -18.85
CA GLY A 378 19.22 -21.74 -19.57
C GLY A 378 19.95 -20.41 -19.39
N SER A 379 19.47 -19.51 -18.53
CA SER A 379 20.25 -18.36 -18.05
C SER A 379 20.46 -18.48 -16.54
N PRO A 380 21.70 -18.54 -16.04
CA PRO A 380 21.95 -18.46 -14.60
C PRO A 380 21.45 -17.11 -14.10
N GLY A 381 20.46 -17.09 -13.19
CA GLY A 381 20.03 -15.94 -12.36
C GLY A 381 19.68 -14.60 -13.04
N HIS A 382 19.88 -14.44 -14.35
CA HIS A 382 20.01 -13.15 -15.02
C HIS A 382 18.65 -12.67 -15.57
N GLY A 383 17.78 -12.30 -14.65
CA GLY A 383 16.52 -11.59 -14.89
C GLY A 383 16.53 -10.19 -14.27
N SER A 384 17.51 -9.35 -14.66
CA SER A 384 17.59 -7.88 -14.47
C SER A 384 17.46 -7.29 -13.06
N TYR A 385 18.60 -7.05 -12.40
CA TYR A 385 18.83 -5.79 -11.68
C TYR A 385 19.65 -4.85 -12.58
N ALA A 386 19.06 -4.40 -13.69
CA ALA A 386 19.57 -3.24 -14.41
C ALA A 386 18.77 -2.02 -13.97
N ALA A 387 18.97 -1.63 -12.71
CA ALA A 387 18.59 -0.33 -12.17
C ALA A 387 19.85 0.30 -11.54
N GLY A 388 20.91 0.43 -12.34
CA GLY A 388 22.16 1.08 -11.93
C GLY A 388 22.92 0.34 -10.82
N THR A 389 24.04 0.94 -10.42
CA THR A 389 25.04 0.49 -9.44
C THR A 389 24.54 0.31 -7.99
N ARG A 390 23.23 0.12 -7.75
CA ARG A 390 22.64 0.08 -6.40
C ARG A 390 22.41 -1.37 -5.94
N THR A 391 22.76 -1.65 -4.68
CA THR A 391 22.52 -2.94 -4.02
C THR A 391 21.03 -3.15 -3.77
N LEU A 392 20.58 -4.41 -3.67
CA LEU A 392 19.18 -4.76 -3.38
C LEU A 392 18.72 -4.22 -2.02
N GLU A 393 19.65 -4.18 -1.07
CA GLU A 393 19.47 -3.58 0.25
C GLU A 393 19.11 -2.09 0.15
N ALA A 394 19.85 -1.31 -0.66
CA ALA A 394 19.56 0.11 -0.89
C ALA A 394 18.21 0.36 -1.61
N MET A 395 17.61 -0.69 -2.18
CA MET A 395 16.31 -0.64 -2.85
C MET A 395 15.13 -1.10 -1.96
N THR A 396 15.42 -1.49 -0.73
CA THR A 396 14.44 -2.09 0.19
C THR A 396 14.15 -1.16 1.36
N ASP A 397 12.89 -1.12 1.78
CA ASP A 397 12.50 -0.36 2.96
C ASP A 397 13.09 -1.01 4.21
N GLN A 398 13.68 -0.19 5.10
CA GLN A 398 14.27 -0.67 6.34
C GLN A 398 13.27 -1.48 7.19
N ALA A 399 11.99 -1.10 7.17
CA ALA A 399 10.94 -1.83 7.88
C ALA A 399 10.66 -3.24 7.30
N ALA A 400 11.09 -3.52 6.05
CA ALA A 400 10.99 -4.84 5.44
C ALA A 400 12.21 -5.75 5.74
N HIS A 401 13.34 -5.20 6.21
CA HIS A 401 14.59 -5.95 6.36
C HIS A 401 14.46 -7.15 7.32
N GLY A 402 13.64 -7.02 8.37
CA GLY A 402 13.40 -8.12 9.32
C GLY A 402 12.64 -9.32 8.74
N TYR A 403 12.09 -9.23 7.52
CA TYR A 403 11.27 -10.28 6.90
C TYR A 403 11.92 -10.96 5.70
N ILE A 404 13.02 -10.41 5.20
CA ILE A 404 13.64 -10.85 3.95
C ILE A 404 14.75 -11.85 4.26
N ALA A 405 14.84 -12.89 3.43
CA ALA A 405 15.86 -13.92 3.59
C ALA A 405 17.27 -13.30 3.51
N PRO A 406 18.15 -13.50 4.49
CA PRO A 406 19.44 -12.79 4.56
C PRO A 406 20.31 -12.96 3.32
N GLU A 407 20.28 -14.13 2.68
CA GLU A 407 21.04 -14.41 1.47
C GLU A 407 20.60 -13.54 0.28
N THR A 408 19.38 -12.99 0.30
CA THR A 408 18.85 -12.12 -0.77
C THR A 408 19.68 -10.84 -0.92
N PHE A 409 20.27 -10.34 0.18
CA PHE A 409 21.07 -9.12 0.16
C PHE A 409 22.52 -9.35 -0.25
N HIS A 410 23.05 -10.55 -0.06
CA HIS A 410 24.48 -10.86 -0.20
C HIS A 410 24.79 -11.81 -1.35
N ASN A 411 23.81 -12.59 -1.82
CA ASN A 411 23.97 -13.57 -2.88
C ASN A 411 22.99 -13.30 -4.02
N LEU A 412 23.52 -12.82 -5.15
CA LEU A 412 22.73 -12.53 -6.36
C LEU A 412 22.17 -13.79 -7.03
N ASP A 413 22.74 -14.95 -6.75
CA ASP A 413 22.32 -16.26 -7.27
C ASP A 413 21.44 -17.03 -6.27
N ALA A 414 21.00 -16.37 -5.18
CA ALA A 414 20.07 -16.97 -4.23
C ALA A 414 18.80 -17.47 -4.93
N ASP A 415 18.32 -18.64 -4.52
CA ASP A 415 17.09 -19.20 -5.08
C ASP A 415 15.89 -18.30 -4.71
N PRO A 416 15.24 -17.68 -5.71
CA PRO A 416 14.18 -16.74 -5.43
C PRO A 416 12.88 -17.41 -4.94
N ILE A 417 12.69 -18.71 -5.18
CA ILE A 417 11.59 -19.49 -4.61
C ILE A 417 11.80 -19.64 -3.12
N LEU A 418 13.02 -20.02 -2.69
CA LEU A 418 13.34 -20.20 -1.28
C LEU A 418 13.37 -18.86 -0.52
N ALA A 419 13.70 -17.75 -1.19
CA ALA A 419 13.56 -16.41 -0.63
C ALA A 419 12.08 -16.04 -0.39
N ASP A 420 11.18 -16.40 -1.30
CA ASP A 420 9.73 -16.22 -1.11
C ASP A 420 9.16 -17.08 0.02
N VAL A 421 9.61 -18.34 0.12
CA VAL A 421 9.19 -19.24 1.22
C VAL A 421 9.65 -18.69 2.57
N PHE A 422 10.87 -18.17 2.65
CA PHE A 422 11.34 -17.48 3.86
C PHE A 422 10.47 -16.26 4.20
N GLY A 423 10.16 -15.42 3.20
CA GLY A 423 9.27 -14.27 3.40
C GLY A 423 7.87 -14.69 3.85
N LEU A 424 7.34 -15.79 3.31
CA LEU A 424 6.06 -16.37 3.73
C LEU A 424 6.10 -16.86 5.17
N GLY A 425 7.16 -17.55 5.57
CA GLY A 425 7.37 -17.98 6.96
C GLY A 425 7.49 -16.80 7.92
N SER A 426 8.28 -15.78 7.56
CA SER A 426 8.48 -14.56 8.35
C SER A 426 7.18 -13.74 8.52
N VAL A 427 6.37 -13.65 7.47
CA VAL A 427 5.04 -13.03 7.56
C VAL A 427 4.08 -13.90 8.36
N SER A 428 4.16 -15.23 8.24
CA SER A 428 3.33 -16.15 9.04
C SER A 428 3.65 -16.02 10.53
N PHE A 429 4.93 -15.87 10.89
CA PHE A 429 5.35 -15.54 12.25
C PHE A 429 4.61 -14.29 12.75
N LEU A 430 4.67 -13.19 12.00
CA LEU A 430 3.96 -11.94 12.35
C LEU A 430 2.44 -12.16 12.46
N ILE A 431 1.84 -12.90 11.54
CA ILE A 431 0.39 -13.16 11.56
C ILE A 431 -0.01 -14.02 12.76
N PHE A 432 0.84 -14.92 13.25
CA PHE A 432 0.52 -15.75 14.41
C PHE A 432 0.80 -15.03 15.73
N THR A 433 1.95 -14.38 15.86
CA THR A 433 2.41 -13.78 17.13
C THR A 433 1.95 -12.33 17.29
N GLY A 434 1.68 -11.62 16.19
CA GLY A 434 1.46 -10.16 16.19
C GLY A 434 2.77 -9.35 16.30
N ASN A 435 3.92 -10.02 16.47
CA ASN A 435 5.22 -9.39 16.65
C ASN A 435 6.07 -9.50 15.39
N ALA A 436 6.83 -8.44 15.09
CA ALA A 436 7.82 -8.50 14.02
C ALA A 436 8.91 -9.54 14.36
N PRO A 437 9.41 -10.30 13.37
CA PRO A 437 10.47 -11.28 13.59
C PRO A 437 11.80 -10.65 14.04
N ALA A 438 12.13 -9.46 13.54
CA ALA A 438 13.29 -8.65 13.90
C ALA A 438 13.12 -7.19 13.45
N GLY A 439 13.83 -6.25 14.07
CA GLY A 439 13.86 -4.82 13.70
C GLY A 439 14.90 -4.46 12.64
N SER A 440 15.90 -5.31 12.40
CA SER A 440 16.89 -5.14 11.32
C SER A 440 17.30 -6.48 10.70
N SER A 441 18.00 -6.43 9.56
CA SER A 441 18.58 -7.61 8.92
C SER A 441 19.65 -8.26 9.80
N GLU A 442 20.40 -7.48 10.58
CA GLU A 442 21.45 -8.03 11.46
C GLU A 442 20.86 -8.76 12.65
N GLU A 443 19.80 -8.20 13.26
CA GLU A 443 19.06 -8.83 14.34
C GLU A 443 18.41 -10.14 13.85
N LEU A 444 17.82 -10.13 12.66
CA LEU A 444 17.27 -11.33 12.03
C LEU A 444 18.35 -12.41 11.88
N GLN A 445 19.51 -12.06 11.32
CA GLN A 445 20.62 -13.00 11.12
C GLN A 445 21.10 -13.62 12.45
N GLN A 446 21.20 -12.82 13.51
CA GLN A 446 21.56 -13.30 14.84
C GLN A 446 20.53 -14.27 15.40
N ARG A 447 19.23 -13.95 15.24
CA ARG A 447 18.13 -14.82 15.66
C ARG A 447 18.17 -16.16 14.94
N LEU A 448 18.30 -16.15 13.61
CA LEU A 448 18.39 -17.36 12.78
C LEU A 448 19.60 -18.23 13.14
N THR A 449 20.74 -17.61 13.48
CA THR A 449 21.94 -18.36 13.89
C THR A 449 21.74 -19.09 15.21
N ARG A 450 21.01 -18.46 16.16
CA ARG A 450 20.74 -19.02 17.49
C ARG A 450 19.63 -20.07 17.46
N GLU A 451 18.53 -19.77 16.78
CA GLU A 451 17.28 -20.53 16.82
C GLU A 451 17.12 -21.49 15.62
N ARG A 452 18.03 -21.41 14.63
CA ARG A 452 18.01 -22.15 13.34
C ARG A 452 16.83 -21.85 12.42
N GLY A 453 15.86 -21.08 12.90
CA GLY A 453 14.68 -20.57 12.20
C GLY A 453 13.86 -19.74 13.20
N LEU A 454 12.82 -19.05 12.74
CA LEU A 454 11.93 -18.31 13.63
C LEU A 454 11.04 -19.27 14.42
N ASP A 455 10.92 -19.04 15.73
CA ASP A 455 10.14 -19.87 16.63
C ASP A 455 8.96 -19.12 17.24
N VAL A 456 7.75 -19.47 16.79
CA VAL A 456 6.50 -18.90 17.33
C VAL A 456 6.22 -19.34 18.76
N GLY A 457 6.72 -20.48 19.21
CA GLY A 457 6.49 -20.99 20.57
C GLY A 457 7.18 -20.16 21.65
N VAL A 458 8.13 -19.29 21.28
CA VAL A 458 8.77 -18.33 22.19
C VAL A 458 7.85 -17.14 22.49
N GLU A 459 6.97 -16.77 21.56
CA GLU A 459 6.12 -15.58 21.64
C GLU A 459 4.64 -15.91 21.92
N LEU A 460 4.21 -17.13 21.57
CA LEU A 460 2.82 -17.55 21.63
C LEU A 460 2.67 -18.77 22.54
N ASP A 461 2.13 -18.54 23.74
CA ASP A 461 1.76 -19.61 24.66
C ASP A 461 0.73 -20.55 24.03
N GLY A 462 1.00 -21.86 24.09
CA GLY A 462 0.10 -22.88 23.55
C GLY A 462 0.20 -23.12 22.04
N ALA A 463 1.21 -22.55 21.36
CA ALA A 463 1.51 -22.89 19.97
C ALA A 463 1.67 -24.41 19.79
N SER A 464 1.03 -24.97 18.75
CA SER A 464 1.18 -26.40 18.45
C SER A 464 2.54 -26.69 17.81
N GLN A 465 2.98 -27.95 17.90
CA GLN A 465 4.24 -28.34 17.27
C GLN A 465 4.19 -28.15 15.75
N ALA A 466 3.05 -28.43 15.10
CA ALA A 466 2.91 -28.17 13.67
C ALA A 466 3.01 -26.68 13.31
N MET A 467 2.56 -25.77 14.19
CA MET A 467 2.68 -24.32 13.96
C MET A 467 4.14 -23.87 14.08
N ILE A 468 4.86 -24.39 15.08
CA ILE A 468 6.29 -24.15 15.28
C ILE A 468 7.07 -24.67 14.08
N ASP A 469 6.84 -25.91 13.67
CA ASP A 469 7.56 -26.54 12.57
C ASP A 469 7.29 -25.84 11.24
N LEU A 470 6.03 -25.46 10.96
CA LEU A 470 5.65 -24.70 9.75
C LEU A 470 6.47 -23.42 9.60
N VAL A 471 6.56 -22.61 10.65
CA VAL A 471 7.28 -21.34 10.61
C VAL A 471 8.79 -21.55 10.64
N ARG A 472 9.29 -22.42 11.51
CA ARG A 472 10.72 -22.66 11.69
C ARG A 472 11.35 -23.26 10.43
N ASN A 473 10.69 -24.24 9.80
CA ASN A 473 11.20 -24.87 8.57
C ASN A 473 11.15 -23.89 7.40
N ALA A 474 10.09 -23.09 7.27
CA ALA A 474 9.98 -22.09 6.20
C ALA A 474 11.03 -20.97 6.34
N THR A 475 11.46 -20.67 7.56
CA THR A 475 12.43 -19.61 7.88
C THR A 475 13.80 -20.15 8.28
N ALA A 476 14.12 -21.39 7.92
CA ALA A 476 15.41 -21.97 8.23
C ALA A 476 16.54 -21.08 7.68
N GLY A 477 17.51 -20.76 8.55
CA GLY A 477 18.68 -19.96 8.18
C GLY A 477 19.62 -20.71 7.23
N ASP A 478 19.65 -22.04 7.35
CA ASP A 478 20.26 -22.93 6.36
C ASP A 478 19.26 -23.19 5.23
N VAL A 479 19.63 -22.80 4.01
CA VAL A 479 18.79 -22.90 2.81
C VAL A 479 18.47 -24.36 2.47
N ASP A 480 19.38 -25.30 2.75
CA ASP A 480 19.19 -26.73 2.45
C ASP A 480 18.17 -27.39 3.40
N LEU A 481 17.95 -26.79 4.57
CA LEU A 481 16.95 -27.24 5.55
C LEU A 481 15.62 -26.52 5.40
N ARG A 482 15.54 -25.51 4.53
CA ARG A 482 14.35 -24.69 4.37
C ARG A 482 13.26 -25.44 3.63
N THR A 483 12.00 -25.19 3.99
CA THR A 483 10.85 -25.69 3.23
C THR A 483 11.04 -25.41 1.73
N GLU A 484 11.07 -26.48 0.93
CA GLU A 484 11.59 -26.45 -0.44
C GLU A 484 10.69 -25.69 -1.44
N SER A 485 9.43 -25.44 -1.10
CA SER A 485 8.47 -24.77 -1.99
C SER A 485 7.23 -24.24 -1.28
N ALA A 486 6.51 -23.33 -1.93
CA ALA A 486 5.20 -22.87 -1.47
C ALA A 486 4.13 -24.00 -1.48
N GLU A 487 4.29 -25.03 -2.32
CA GLU A 487 3.43 -26.23 -2.28
C GLU A 487 3.65 -27.01 -0.99
N LYS A 488 4.92 -27.29 -0.66
CA LYS A 488 5.27 -27.99 0.58
C LYS A 488 4.81 -27.22 1.82
N PHE A 489 4.99 -25.89 1.83
CA PHE A 489 4.46 -25.02 2.88
C PHE A 489 2.93 -25.16 3.01
N THR A 490 2.21 -25.16 1.88
CA THR A 490 0.74 -25.32 1.89
C THR A 490 0.34 -26.67 2.48
N GLN A 491 1.07 -27.75 2.16
CA GLN A 491 0.83 -29.07 2.73
C GLN A 491 1.09 -29.14 4.25
N GLU A 492 2.15 -28.48 4.73
CA GLU A 492 2.44 -28.36 6.16
C GLU A 492 1.37 -27.54 6.90
N LEU A 493 0.87 -26.48 6.27
CA LEU A 493 -0.24 -25.69 6.80
C LEU A 493 -1.52 -26.52 6.94
N GLU A 494 -1.83 -27.38 5.96
CA GLU A 494 -2.98 -28.30 6.06
C GLU A 494 -2.80 -29.29 7.22
N ASN A 495 -1.58 -29.74 7.53
CA ASN A 495 -1.33 -30.58 8.70
C ASN A 495 -1.60 -29.83 10.01
N LEU A 496 -1.19 -28.56 10.12
CA LEU A 496 -1.51 -27.69 11.25
C LEU A 496 -3.02 -27.54 11.43
N ILE A 497 -3.74 -27.31 10.32
CA ILE A 497 -5.20 -27.19 10.32
C ILE A 497 -5.84 -28.46 10.87
N GLN A 498 -5.41 -29.64 10.40
CA GLN A 498 -5.92 -30.93 10.91
C GLN A 498 -5.63 -31.12 12.41
N GLU A 499 -4.44 -30.76 12.88
CA GLU A 499 -4.09 -30.86 14.30
C GLU A 499 -5.00 -30.00 15.17
N ILE A 500 -5.25 -28.74 14.77
CA ILE A 500 -6.14 -27.83 15.49
C ILE A 500 -7.56 -28.39 15.53
N PHE A 501 -8.07 -28.90 14.41
CA PHE A 501 -9.40 -29.50 14.35
C PHE A 501 -9.54 -30.73 15.27
N LEU A 502 -8.53 -31.59 15.32
CA LEU A 502 -8.54 -32.78 16.19
C LEU A 502 -8.57 -32.41 17.68
N ARG A 503 -7.92 -31.29 18.07
CA ARG A 503 -7.91 -30.80 19.45
C ARG A 503 -9.25 -30.21 19.89
N GLU A 504 -9.99 -29.57 18.97
CA GLU A 504 -11.25 -28.87 19.29
C GLU A 504 -12.50 -29.78 19.27
N GLY A 505 -12.38 -31.04 18.83
CA GLY A 505 -13.50 -32.00 18.86
C GLY A 505 -14.71 -31.62 18.00
N VAL A 506 -14.56 -30.66 17.09
CA VAL A 506 -15.63 -30.16 16.22
C VAL A 506 -15.77 -31.12 15.03
N ALA A 507 -16.91 -31.83 14.95
CA ALA A 507 -17.27 -32.59 13.77
C ALA A 507 -17.31 -31.66 12.54
N GLN A 508 -16.55 -32.00 11.49
CA GLN A 508 -16.40 -31.27 10.22
C GLN A 508 -17.67 -30.51 9.80
N GLN A 509 -17.59 -29.18 9.78
CA GLN A 509 -18.22 -28.40 8.71
C GLN A 509 -17.09 -27.84 7.85
N VAL A 510 -16.62 -28.64 6.90
CA VAL A 510 -15.69 -28.17 5.87
C VAL A 510 -16.41 -27.12 5.03
N ASP A 511 -15.76 -25.96 4.82
CA ASP A 511 -16.31 -24.94 3.92
C ASP A 511 -16.51 -25.58 2.53
N PRO A 512 -17.72 -25.58 1.96
CA PRO A 512 -17.98 -26.21 0.67
C PRO A 512 -17.11 -25.67 -0.47
N LEU A 513 -16.56 -24.46 -0.37
CA LEU A 513 -15.62 -23.91 -1.36
C LEU A 513 -14.20 -24.45 -1.22
N GLU A 514 -13.84 -24.95 -0.04
CA GLU A 514 -12.53 -25.51 0.30
C GLU A 514 -12.54 -27.04 0.37
N ALA A 515 -13.70 -27.69 0.17
CA ALA A 515 -13.83 -29.13 0.30
C ALA A 515 -12.98 -29.92 -0.72
N THR A 516 -12.31 -30.95 -0.23
CA THR A 516 -11.45 -31.88 -0.98
C THR A 516 -12.10 -33.27 -1.08
N PRO A 517 -11.68 -34.15 -2.02
CA PRO A 517 -12.15 -35.54 -2.05
C PRO A 517 -12.01 -36.23 -0.69
N GLY A 518 -13.08 -36.88 -0.23
CA GLY A 518 -13.22 -37.48 1.10
C GLY A 518 -13.78 -36.55 2.17
N SER A 519 -13.93 -35.25 1.92
CA SER A 519 -14.55 -34.30 2.86
C SER A 519 -16.05 -34.58 3.00
N THR A 520 -16.58 -34.36 4.20
CA THR A 520 -18.03 -34.39 4.41
C THR A 520 -18.55 -32.98 4.65
N ILE A 521 -19.52 -32.55 3.85
CA ILE A 521 -20.19 -31.24 3.95
C ILE A 521 -21.69 -31.44 4.10
N GLY A 522 -22.41 -30.45 4.64
CA GLY A 522 -23.84 -30.61 4.86
C GLY A 522 -24.55 -29.31 5.18
N THR A 523 -25.87 -29.36 5.23
CA THR A 523 -26.67 -28.22 5.68
C THR A 523 -26.60 -28.06 7.20
N LEU A 524 -27.08 -26.94 7.74
CA LEU A 524 -27.20 -26.76 9.19
C LEU A 524 -28.08 -27.86 9.83
N GLU A 525 -29.14 -28.27 9.14
CA GLU A 525 -30.08 -29.28 9.60
C GLU A 525 -29.54 -30.71 9.45
N ARG A 526 -28.65 -30.93 8.49
CA ARG A 526 -28.04 -32.23 8.19
C ARG A 526 -26.53 -32.08 7.96
N PRO A 527 -25.75 -31.87 9.04
CA PRO A 527 -24.30 -31.82 8.93
C PRO A 527 -23.79 -33.17 8.40
N GLY A 528 -22.91 -33.11 7.40
CA GLY A 528 -22.31 -34.29 6.80
C GLY A 528 -23.17 -35.05 5.76
N ARG A 529 -24.21 -34.42 5.19
CA ARG A 529 -25.04 -35.05 4.15
C ARG A 529 -24.26 -35.47 2.90
N PHE A 530 -23.29 -34.68 2.46
CA PHE A 530 -22.60 -34.88 1.19
C PHE A 530 -21.15 -35.31 1.41
N GLU A 531 -20.80 -36.49 0.92
CA GLU A 531 -19.40 -36.94 0.82
C GLU A 531 -18.82 -36.47 -0.51
N VAL A 532 -17.78 -35.65 -0.49
CA VAL A 532 -17.15 -35.12 -1.71
C VAL A 532 -16.31 -36.19 -2.36
N VAL A 533 -16.62 -36.54 -3.60
CA VAL A 533 -15.89 -37.54 -4.40
C VAL A 533 -14.82 -36.89 -5.24
N GLN A 534 -15.14 -35.78 -5.91
CA GLN A 534 -14.23 -35.11 -6.83
C GLN A 534 -14.59 -33.64 -7.01
N ARG A 535 -13.58 -32.79 -7.17
CA ARG A 535 -13.76 -31.40 -7.62
C ARG A 535 -13.77 -31.37 -9.14
N LEU A 536 -14.93 -31.04 -9.75
CA LEU A 536 -15.11 -31.12 -11.20
C LEU A 536 -14.59 -29.87 -11.93
N GLY A 537 -14.64 -28.72 -11.27
CA GLY A 537 -14.15 -27.46 -11.83
C GLY A 537 -14.81 -26.25 -11.19
N GLN A 538 -14.18 -25.09 -11.36
CA GLN A 538 -14.67 -23.82 -10.84
C GLN A 538 -14.95 -22.88 -12.02
N GLY A 539 -16.20 -22.44 -12.13
CA GLY A 539 -16.63 -21.42 -13.09
C GLY A 539 -16.52 -20.01 -12.52
N SER A 540 -17.05 -19.02 -13.24
CA SER A 540 -17.14 -17.62 -12.77
C SER A 540 -18.18 -17.40 -11.65
N THR A 541 -19.13 -18.32 -11.50
CA THR A 541 -20.26 -18.19 -10.56
C THR A 541 -20.20 -19.21 -9.41
N ALA A 542 -19.73 -20.43 -9.70
CA ALA A 542 -19.80 -21.54 -8.75
C ALA A 542 -18.65 -22.54 -8.90
N LEU A 543 -18.35 -23.21 -7.80
CA LEU A 543 -17.58 -24.43 -7.73
C LEU A 543 -18.49 -25.64 -7.94
N ALA A 544 -18.12 -26.57 -8.82
CA ALA A 544 -18.83 -27.84 -9.01
C ALA A 544 -18.09 -28.99 -8.31
N LEU A 545 -18.80 -29.69 -7.42
CA LEU A 545 -18.33 -30.86 -6.69
C LEU A 545 -19.16 -32.09 -7.07
N LEU A 546 -18.50 -33.18 -7.44
CA LEU A 546 -19.13 -34.49 -7.47
C LEU A 546 -19.24 -34.99 -6.03
N VAL A 547 -20.45 -35.33 -5.58
CA VAL A 547 -20.73 -35.78 -4.23
C VAL A 547 -21.52 -37.08 -4.24
N LYS A 548 -21.39 -37.90 -3.20
CA LYS A 548 -22.39 -38.90 -2.86
C LYS A 548 -23.41 -38.27 -1.92
N ASP A 549 -24.66 -38.25 -2.35
CA ASP A 549 -25.79 -37.82 -1.56
C ASP A 549 -26.63 -39.06 -1.17
N PRO A 550 -26.92 -39.29 0.12
CA PRO A 550 -27.78 -40.38 0.57
C PRO A 550 -29.19 -40.38 -0.07
N GLU A 551 -29.68 -39.21 -0.50
CA GLU A 551 -31.03 -39.09 -1.08
C GLU A 551 -31.05 -39.31 -2.60
N HIS A 552 -30.09 -38.73 -3.32
CA HIS A 552 -30.09 -38.71 -4.78
C HIS A 552 -28.99 -39.58 -5.42
N GLY A 553 -28.13 -40.23 -4.62
CA GLY A 553 -26.97 -40.96 -5.10
C GLY A 553 -25.85 -40.01 -5.59
N PRO A 554 -25.03 -40.43 -6.57
CA PRO A 554 -24.00 -39.56 -7.16
C PRO A 554 -24.61 -38.33 -7.82
N ALA A 555 -24.24 -37.14 -7.35
CA ALA A 555 -24.78 -35.86 -7.82
C ALA A 555 -23.70 -34.78 -7.94
N VAL A 556 -24.00 -33.71 -8.68
CA VAL A 556 -23.12 -32.53 -8.77
C VAL A 556 -23.68 -31.41 -7.90
N LEU A 557 -22.96 -31.07 -6.83
CA LEU A 557 -23.26 -29.93 -5.97
C LEU A 557 -22.56 -28.68 -6.53
N LYS A 558 -23.34 -27.66 -6.90
CA LYS A 558 -22.82 -26.34 -7.25
C LYS A 558 -22.83 -25.41 -6.02
N VAL A 559 -21.66 -24.90 -5.65
CA VAL A 559 -21.45 -24.01 -4.51
C VAL A 559 -21.10 -22.61 -5.03
N ALA A 560 -21.84 -21.58 -4.63
CA ALA A 560 -21.59 -20.20 -5.08
C ALA A 560 -20.25 -19.65 -4.56
N LEU A 561 -19.50 -18.96 -5.42
CA LEU A 561 -18.23 -18.29 -5.07
C LEU A 561 -18.50 -16.99 -4.32
N ASP A 562 -18.78 -17.07 -3.01
CA ASP A 562 -18.90 -16.02 -1.95
C ASP A 562 -19.07 -14.52 -2.34
N GLU A 563 -19.79 -14.23 -3.42
CA GLU A 563 -20.16 -12.90 -3.91
C GLU A 563 -21.69 -12.85 -4.06
N ASP A 564 -22.33 -11.76 -3.63
CA ASP A 564 -23.79 -11.60 -3.74
C ASP A 564 -24.29 -11.72 -5.20
N GLY A 565 -23.46 -11.29 -6.16
CA GLY A 565 -23.74 -11.46 -7.59
C GLY A 565 -23.66 -12.92 -8.06
N ALA A 566 -22.70 -13.69 -7.54
CA ALA A 566 -22.56 -15.12 -7.86
C ALA A 566 -23.73 -15.93 -7.30
N ARG A 567 -24.18 -15.62 -6.07
CA ARG A 567 -25.34 -16.26 -5.45
C ARG A 567 -26.62 -16.03 -6.25
N ARG A 568 -26.89 -14.78 -6.65
CA ARG A 568 -28.12 -14.46 -7.41
C ARG A 568 -28.17 -15.19 -8.75
N ARG A 569 -27.06 -15.22 -9.48
CA ARG A 569 -26.97 -15.98 -10.74
C ARG A 569 -27.17 -17.48 -10.56
N LEU A 570 -26.66 -18.05 -9.46
CA LEU A 570 -26.83 -19.49 -9.19
C LEU A 570 -28.29 -19.82 -8.80
N LEU A 571 -28.98 -18.90 -8.13
CA LEU A 571 -30.42 -19.01 -7.86
C LEU A 571 -31.24 -18.97 -9.15
N ASP A 572 -30.98 -17.97 -10.00
CA ASP A 572 -31.65 -17.85 -11.31
C ASP A 572 -31.41 -19.12 -12.16
N GLU A 573 -30.19 -19.66 -12.14
CA GLU A 573 -29.85 -20.92 -12.83
C GLU A 573 -30.66 -22.11 -12.27
N SER A 574 -30.79 -22.22 -10.94
CA SER A 574 -31.54 -23.31 -10.30
C SER A 574 -33.02 -23.31 -10.70
N GLU A 575 -33.66 -22.15 -10.78
CA GLU A 575 -35.07 -22.04 -11.20
C GLU A 575 -35.28 -22.55 -12.63
N VAL A 576 -34.34 -22.25 -13.54
CA VAL A 576 -34.39 -22.72 -14.93
C VAL A 576 -34.15 -24.23 -15.02
N LEU A 577 -33.15 -24.76 -14.31
CA LEU A 577 -32.79 -26.19 -14.38
C LEU A 577 -33.81 -27.12 -13.72
N GLN A 578 -34.64 -26.62 -12.79
CA GLN A 578 -35.76 -27.38 -12.23
C GLN A 578 -36.91 -27.59 -13.23
N LEU A 579 -37.07 -26.67 -14.18
CA LEU A 579 -38.10 -26.73 -15.22
C LEU A 579 -37.66 -27.54 -16.45
N ALA A 580 -36.36 -27.81 -16.58
CA ALA A 580 -35.80 -28.56 -17.71
C ALA A 580 -36.23 -30.04 -17.69
N ARG A 581 -36.87 -30.48 -18.78
CA ARG A 581 -37.29 -31.88 -18.99
C ARG A 581 -36.64 -32.54 -20.22
N GLU A 582 -35.67 -31.88 -20.83
CA GLU A 582 -34.98 -32.34 -22.04
C GLU A 582 -33.82 -33.30 -21.70
N PRO A 583 -33.67 -34.45 -22.38
CA PRO A 583 -32.61 -35.43 -22.09
C PRO A 583 -31.18 -34.91 -22.27
N ARG A 584 -31.01 -33.78 -22.98
CA ARG A 584 -29.68 -33.19 -23.27
C ARG A 584 -29.29 -32.06 -22.32
N ILE A 585 -30.16 -31.68 -21.38
CA ILE A 585 -29.92 -30.58 -20.44
C ILE A 585 -29.80 -31.16 -19.04
N ALA A 586 -28.82 -30.68 -18.26
CA ALA A 586 -28.66 -31.07 -16.87
C ALA A 586 -29.94 -30.72 -16.08
N ARG A 587 -30.45 -31.67 -15.30
CA ARG A 587 -31.67 -31.48 -14.50
C ARG A 587 -31.32 -31.04 -13.09
N GLY A 588 -32.03 -30.05 -12.57
CA GLY A 588 -31.99 -29.71 -11.15
C GLY A 588 -32.65 -30.81 -10.30
N LEU A 589 -31.93 -31.36 -9.32
CA LEU A 589 -32.42 -32.40 -8.41
C LEU A 589 -33.06 -31.78 -7.16
N GLU A 590 -32.36 -30.85 -6.53
CA GLU A 590 -32.77 -30.19 -5.29
C GLU A 590 -32.07 -28.83 -5.17
N GLY A 591 -32.72 -27.88 -4.49
CA GLY A 591 -32.15 -26.58 -4.16
C GLY A 591 -33.15 -25.43 -4.28
N PRO A 592 -32.80 -24.24 -3.77
CA PRO A 592 -31.51 -23.89 -3.17
C PRO A 592 -31.29 -24.44 -1.74
N LEU A 593 -30.06 -24.89 -1.45
CA LEU A 593 -29.63 -25.42 -0.15
C LEU A 593 -28.59 -24.51 0.51
N LEU A 594 -28.58 -24.46 1.84
CA LEU A 594 -27.57 -23.76 2.63
C LEU A 594 -26.59 -24.78 3.23
N VAL A 595 -25.36 -24.84 2.71
CA VAL A 595 -24.35 -25.84 3.09
C VAL A 595 -23.16 -25.16 3.79
N GLY A 596 -22.65 -25.74 4.90
CA GLY A 596 -21.40 -25.31 5.54
C GLY A 596 -21.48 -24.16 6.56
N GLY A 597 -22.52 -24.11 7.39
CA GLY A 597 -22.49 -23.28 8.60
C GLY A 597 -22.50 -21.76 8.41
N CYS A 598 -22.72 -21.25 7.19
CA CYS A 598 -22.96 -19.84 6.95
C CYS A 598 -24.32 -19.43 7.56
N CYS A 599 -24.32 -19.11 8.86
CA CYS A 599 -25.52 -18.99 9.68
C CYS A 599 -26.44 -17.82 9.26
N TRP A 600 -27.75 -18.05 9.37
CA TRP A 600 -28.56 -17.15 10.19
C TRP A 600 -29.30 -17.97 11.24
N ARG A 601 -29.30 -17.45 12.47
CA ARG A 601 -30.31 -17.68 13.49
C ARG A 601 -30.96 -16.32 13.75
N THR A 602 -32.23 -16.17 13.43
CA THR A 602 -33.09 -15.14 14.05
C THR A 602 -33.81 -15.76 15.23
N PRO A 603 -33.84 -15.15 16.43
CA PRO A 603 -34.96 -15.32 17.32
C PRO A 603 -36.10 -14.43 16.81
N ALA A 604 -37.26 -15.03 16.58
CA ALA A 604 -38.51 -14.30 16.42
C ALA A 604 -38.91 -13.63 17.74
N GLY A 605 -39.47 -12.42 17.67
CA GLY A 605 -40.30 -11.86 18.74
C GLY A 605 -40.27 -10.33 18.84
N GLY A 606 -41.30 -9.66 18.33
CA GLY A 606 -41.64 -8.30 18.76
C GLY A 606 -42.19 -7.39 17.65
N ALA A 607 -43.51 -7.25 17.61
CA ALA A 607 -44.30 -6.46 16.66
C ALA A 607 -44.04 -4.94 16.68
N TRP A 608 -44.32 -4.27 15.56
CA TRP A 608 -44.80 -2.86 15.53
C TRP A 608 -46.31 -2.88 15.89
N ARG A 609 -46.96 -1.96 16.64
CA ARG A 609 -46.91 -0.50 16.89
C ARG A 609 -47.62 -0.20 18.25
N PRO A 610 -47.74 1.04 18.74
CA PRO A 610 -46.98 2.28 18.48
C PRO A 610 -45.88 2.54 19.50
#